data_AF-A0A1F8JTK0-F1
#
_entry.id   AF-A0A1F8JTK0-F1
#
_cell.length_a   1.000
_cell.length_b   1.000
_cell.length_c   1.000
_cell.angle_alpha   90.00
_cell.angle_beta   90.00
_cell.angle_gamma   90.00
#
_symmetry.space_group_name_H-M   'P 1'
#
loop_
_entity.id
_entity.type
_entity.pdbx_description
1 polymer ?
#
loop_
_entity_poly.entity_id
_entity_poly.type
_entity_poly.pdbx_seq_one_letter_code
_entity_poly.pdbx_strand_id
1 'polypeptide(L)'
;MRIAAASIILLSALVVIKGDAIWEKLWPQQFWQVKVLELEGYEKHCHWRLKSIEWELMKGRMELTIGVSEAEDKARCLGMDHDVCVAKAKERALLKLKSLAHEESQARSAYEETQRALQFAKQKLVSFSDQRGDSAGKVAFKEIL
;
A
#
# COMPACT_ATOMS: atom_id res chain seq x y z
N MET A 1 -3.49 -17.86 -31.92
CA MET A 1 -3.82 -16.45 -31.56
C MET A 1 -3.17 -15.94 -30.27
N ARG A 2 -2.69 -16.77 -29.33
CA ARG A 2 -2.08 -16.30 -28.06
C ARG A 2 -0.69 -15.64 -28.19
N ILE A 3 0.08 -15.99 -29.23
CA ILE A 3 1.45 -15.51 -29.44
C ILE A 3 1.48 -14.01 -29.82
N ALA A 4 0.52 -13.54 -30.63
CA ALA A 4 0.47 -12.14 -31.06
C ALA A 4 0.17 -11.17 -29.91
N ALA A 5 -0.70 -11.57 -28.95
CA ALA A 5 -1.02 -10.75 -27.78
C ALA A 5 0.19 -10.58 -26.85
N ALA A 6 0.96 -11.65 -26.63
CA ALA A 6 2.18 -11.59 -25.82
C ALA A 6 3.24 -10.67 -26.45
N SER A 7 3.41 -10.71 -27.78
CA SER A 7 4.35 -9.86 -28.50
C SER A 7 3.99 -8.38 -28.46
N ILE A 8 2.70 -8.04 -28.54
CA ILE A 8 2.23 -6.64 -28.45
C ILE A 8 2.43 -6.08 -27.04
N ILE A 9 2.20 -6.88 -26.00
CA ILE A 9 2.46 -6.50 -24.60
C ILE A 9 3.97 -6.28 -24.36
N LEU A 10 4.81 -7.17 -24.90
CA LEU A 10 6.27 -7.04 -24.81
C LEU A 10 6.79 -5.78 -25.52
N LEU A 11 6.29 -5.48 -26.72
CA LEU A 11 6.67 -4.29 -27.47
C LEU A 11 6.23 -3.00 -26.78
N SER A 12 5.02 -2.96 -26.23
CA SER A 12 4.51 -1.78 -25.50
C SER A 12 5.28 -1.55 -24.19
N ALA A 13 5.58 -2.59 -23.42
CA ALA A 13 6.44 -2.47 -22.24
C ALA A 13 7.85 -1.97 -22.60
N LEU A 14 8.44 -2.45 -23.70
CA LEU A 14 9.76 -2.01 -24.18
C LEU A 14 9.76 -0.53 -24.60
N VAL A 15 8.69 -0.05 -25.23
CA VAL A 15 8.54 1.35 -25.64
C VAL A 15 8.41 2.25 -24.41
N VAL A 16 7.65 1.84 -23.38
CA VAL A 16 7.51 2.59 -22.13
C VAL A 16 8.85 2.66 -21.38
N ILE A 17 9.57 1.54 -21.24
CA ILE A 17 10.87 1.49 -20.54
C ILE A 17 11.92 2.35 -21.27
N LYS A 18 11.99 2.27 -22.60
CA LYS A 18 12.91 3.14 -23.37
C LYS A 18 12.47 4.60 -23.34
N GLY A 19 11.16 4.87 -23.30
CA GLY A 19 10.59 6.20 -23.16
C GLY A 19 11.04 6.87 -21.87
N ASP A 20 10.87 6.20 -20.73
CA ASP A 20 11.28 6.71 -19.42
C ASP A 20 12.78 6.98 -19.35
N ALA A 21 13.61 6.07 -19.87
CA ALA A 21 15.07 6.25 -19.89
C ALA A 21 15.52 7.39 -20.80
N ILE A 22 14.81 7.66 -21.90
CA ILE A 22 15.09 8.80 -22.79
C ILE A 22 14.63 10.10 -22.14
N TRP A 23 13.44 10.11 -21.52
CA TRP A 23 12.91 11.27 -20.82
C TRP A 23 13.76 11.67 -19.61
N GLU A 24 14.24 10.70 -18.83
CA GLU A 24 15.15 10.94 -17.72
C GLU A 24 16.46 11.58 -18.20
N LYS A 25 16.98 11.19 -19.36
CA LYS A 25 18.21 11.77 -19.92
C LYS A 25 18.02 13.16 -20.50
N LEU A 26 16.91 13.39 -21.21
CA LEU A 26 16.65 14.66 -21.92
C LEU A 26 16.12 15.75 -20.97
N TRP A 27 15.27 15.38 -20.02
CA TRP A 27 14.64 16.31 -19.08
C TRP A 27 14.61 15.72 -17.65
N PRO A 28 15.78 15.50 -17.01
CA PRO A 28 15.88 14.82 -15.72
C PRO A 28 15.04 15.47 -14.62
N GLN A 29 15.04 16.80 -14.55
CA GLN A 29 14.29 17.53 -13.52
C GLN A 29 12.78 17.38 -13.70
N GLN A 30 12.26 17.53 -14.91
CA GLN A 30 10.83 17.38 -15.19
C GLN A 30 10.38 15.93 -15.02
N PHE A 31 11.21 14.97 -15.47
CA PHE A 31 10.96 13.54 -15.27
C PHE A 31 10.83 13.21 -13.78
N TRP A 32 11.81 13.58 -12.96
CA TRP A 32 11.77 13.28 -11.52
C TRP A 32 10.68 14.07 -10.78
N GLN A 33 10.30 15.27 -11.21
CA GLN A 33 9.13 15.99 -10.69
C GLN A 33 7.84 15.21 -10.93
N VAL A 34 7.62 14.73 -12.16
CA VAL A 34 6.44 13.93 -12.51
C VAL A 34 6.44 12.62 -11.71
N LYS A 35 7.58 11.93 -11.62
CA LYS A 35 7.70 10.69 -10.82
C LYS A 35 7.41 10.91 -9.34
N VAL A 36 7.84 12.03 -8.75
CA VAL A 36 7.49 12.36 -7.36
C VAL A 36 5.98 12.52 -7.21
N LEU A 37 5.32 13.28 -8.08
CA LEU A 37 3.87 13.48 -8.02
C LEU A 37 3.09 12.15 -8.19
N GLU A 38 3.51 11.30 -9.13
CA GLU A 38 2.94 9.97 -9.32
C GLU A 38 3.08 9.10 -8.06
N LEU A 39 4.29 9.06 -7.49
CA LEU A 39 4.59 8.27 -6.31
C LEU A 39 3.90 8.81 -5.04
N GLU A 40 3.69 10.12 -4.92
CA GLU A 40 2.90 10.70 -3.82
C GLU A 40 1.42 10.31 -3.92
N GLY A 41 0.86 10.27 -5.13
CA GLY A 41 -0.48 9.74 -5.35
C GLY A 41 -0.59 8.27 -4.96
N TYR A 42 0.41 7.47 -5.36
CA TYR A 42 0.44 6.04 -5.04
C TYR A 42 0.67 5.78 -3.54
N GLU A 43 1.55 6.55 -2.89
CA GLU A 43 1.82 6.48 -1.45
C GLU A 43 0.55 6.71 -0.63
N LYS A 44 -0.23 7.75 -0.99
CA LYS A 44 -1.53 8.03 -0.37
C LYS A 44 -2.51 6.88 -0.54
N HIS A 45 -2.55 6.27 -1.72
CA HIS A 45 -3.41 5.11 -1.99
C HIS A 45 -3.00 3.90 -1.14
N CYS A 46 -1.70 3.58 -1.09
CA CYS A 46 -1.17 2.50 -0.25
C CYS A 46 -1.43 2.76 1.24
N HIS A 47 -1.25 4.01 1.71
CA HIS A 47 -1.54 4.40 3.08
C HIS A 47 -3.02 4.20 3.43
N TRP A 48 -3.92 4.68 2.57
CA TRP A 48 -5.37 4.50 2.75
C TRP A 48 -5.75 3.03 2.81
N ARG A 49 -5.18 2.20 1.92
CA ARG A 49 -5.45 0.77 1.88
C ARG A 49 -4.99 0.06 3.16
N LEU A 50 -3.79 0.38 3.65
CA LEU A 50 -3.29 -0.15 4.93
C LEU A 50 -4.22 0.24 6.08
N LYS A 51 -4.63 1.50 6.15
CA LYS A 51 -5.57 1.99 7.18
C LYS A 51 -6.93 1.29 7.12
N SER A 52 -7.46 1.04 5.93
CA SER A 52 -8.70 0.30 5.76
C SER A 52 -8.61 -1.13 6.29
N ILE A 53 -7.49 -1.81 6.07
CA ILE A 53 -7.28 -3.18 6.57
C ILE A 53 -7.09 -3.18 8.09
N GLU A 54 -6.33 -2.23 8.64
CA GLU A 54 -6.17 -2.04 10.10
C GLU A 54 -7.54 -1.84 10.78
N TRP A 55 -8.44 -1.06 10.16
CA TRP A 55 -9.80 -0.85 10.65
C TRP A 55 -10.64 -2.14 10.62
N GLU A 56 -10.61 -2.90 9.52
CA GLU A 56 -11.32 -4.18 9.41
C GLU A 56 -10.78 -5.22 10.41
N LEU A 57 -9.47 -5.21 10.70
CA LEU A 57 -8.88 -6.03 11.75
C LEU A 57 -9.41 -5.65 13.14
N MET A 58 -9.48 -4.36 13.44
CA MET A 58 -10.03 -3.87 14.71
C MET A 58 -11.50 -4.27 14.87
N LYS A 59 -12.30 -4.07 13.82
CA LYS A 59 -13.70 -4.50 13.77
C LYS A 59 -13.84 -6.00 13.95
N GLY A 60 -13.07 -6.81 13.22
CA GLY A 60 -13.09 -8.26 13.34
C GLY A 60 -12.71 -8.76 14.74
N ARG A 61 -11.80 -8.07 15.44
CA ARG A 61 -11.45 -8.39 16.84
C ARG A 61 -12.60 -8.07 17.79
N MET A 62 -13.31 -6.97 17.57
CA MET A 62 -14.52 -6.65 18.35
C MET A 62 -15.63 -7.67 18.10
N GLU A 63 -15.89 -8.03 16.84
CA GLU A 63 -16.86 -9.06 16.45
C GLU A 63 -16.53 -10.41 17.10
N LEU A 64 -15.25 -10.79 17.18
CA LEU A 64 -14.81 -12.00 17.88
C LEU A 64 -15.17 -11.94 19.38
N THR A 65 -14.85 -10.84 20.05
CA THR A 65 -15.13 -10.69 21.49
C THR A 65 -16.62 -10.75 21.79
N ILE A 66 -17.44 -10.05 20.99
CA ILE A 66 -18.90 -10.06 21.12
C ILE A 66 -19.44 -11.48 20.86
N GLY A 67 -19.02 -12.10 19.75
CA GLY A 67 -19.50 -13.44 19.38
C GLY A 67 -19.09 -14.53 20.36
N VAL A 68 -17.95 -14.40 21.04
CA VAL A 68 -17.57 -15.29 22.15
C VAL A 68 -18.52 -15.07 23.33
N SER A 69 -18.72 -13.83 23.78
CA SER A 69 -19.65 -13.53 24.88
C SER A 69 -21.05 -14.07 24.64
N GLU A 70 -21.59 -13.88 23.43
CA GLU A 70 -22.91 -14.41 23.03
C GLU A 70 -22.94 -15.95 23.05
N ALA A 71 -21.86 -16.61 22.63
CA ALA A 71 -21.75 -18.06 22.68
C ALA A 71 -21.69 -18.58 24.12
N GLU A 72 -21.00 -17.88 25.02
CA GLU A 72 -20.93 -18.19 26.45
C GLU A 72 -22.31 -18.07 27.11
N ASP A 73 -23.03 -16.97 26.85
CA ASP A 73 -24.39 -16.75 27.34
C ASP A 73 -25.36 -17.80 26.83
N LYS A 74 -25.28 -18.13 25.54
CA LYS A 74 -26.12 -19.16 24.94
C LYS A 74 -25.86 -20.55 25.53
N ALA A 75 -24.59 -20.89 25.79
CA ALA A 75 -24.25 -22.15 26.44
C ALA A 75 -24.83 -22.23 27.85
N ARG A 76 -24.74 -21.14 28.63
CA ARG A 76 -25.35 -21.04 29.97
C ARG A 76 -26.87 -21.19 29.93
N CYS A 77 -27.55 -20.44 29.06
CA CYS A 77 -29.01 -20.41 28.99
C CYS A 77 -29.62 -21.73 28.48
N LEU A 78 -28.93 -22.44 27.59
CA LEU A 78 -29.43 -23.65 26.95
C LEU A 78 -28.85 -24.95 27.55
N GLY A 79 -28.00 -24.85 28.58
CA GLY A 79 -27.33 -26.01 29.18
C GLY A 79 -26.44 -26.77 28.18
N MET A 80 -25.92 -26.07 27.17
CA MET A 80 -25.03 -26.66 26.17
C MET A 80 -23.59 -26.69 26.69
N ASP A 81 -22.77 -27.54 26.09
CA ASP A 81 -21.33 -27.55 26.34
C ASP A 81 -20.72 -26.19 25.95
N HIS A 82 -20.19 -25.51 26.97
CA HIS A 82 -19.60 -24.19 26.87
C HIS A 82 -18.39 -24.18 25.95
N ASP A 83 -17.50 -25.15 26.10
CA ASP A 83 -16.24 -25.22 25.38
C ASP A 83 -16.49 -25.43 23.88
N VAL A 84 -17.49 -26.25 23.53
CA VAL A 84 -17.90 -26.48 22.15
C VAL A 84 -18.49 -25.21 21.51
N CYS A 85 -19.36 -24.49 22.23
CA CYS A 85 -19.98 -23.26 21.74
C CYS A 85 -18.94 -22.17 21.47
N VAL A 86 -18.03 -21.95 22.43
CA VAL A 86 -16.97 -20.94 22.35
C VAL A 86 -15.95 -21.30 21.29
N ALA A 87 -15.54 -22.56 21.18
CA ALA A 87 -14.58 -23.00 20.16
C ALA A 87 -15.11 -22.74 18.74
N LYS A 88 -16.39 -23.04 18.49
CA LYS A 88 -17.02 -22.82 17.18
C LYS A 88 -17.16 -21.35 16.82
N ALA A 89 -17.44 -20.48 17.79
CA ALA A 89 -17.48 -19.04 17.59
C ALA A 89 -16.07 -18.48 17.28
N LYS A 90 -15.05 -18.92 18.03
CA LYS A 90 -13.66 -18.55 17.82
C LYS A 90 -13.13 -18.99 16.47
N GLU A 91 -13.36 -20.23 16.06
CA GLU A 91 -12.81 -20.81 14.83
C GLU A 91 -13.15 -19.97 13.59
N ARG A 92 -14.44 -19.62 13.42
CA ARG A 92 -14.90 -18.83 12.27
C ARG A 92 -14.28 -17.44 12.23
N ALA A 93 -14.22 -16.77 13.36
CA ALA A 93 -13.69 -15.41 13.45
C ALA A 93 -12.15 -15.39 13.31
N LEU A 94 -11.45 -16.39 13.85
CA LEU A 94 -9.99 -16.51 13.74
C LEU A 94 -9.52 -16.73 12.30
N LEU A 95 -10.25 -17.51 11.49
CA LEU A 95 -9.93 -17.69 10.08
C LEU A 95 -9.96 -16.35 9.31
N LYS A 96 -11.01 -15.55 9.52
CA LYS A 96 -11.14 -14.21 8.91
C LYS A 96 -10.03 -13.27 9.38
N LEU A 97 -9.74 -13.24 10.68
CA LEU A 97 -8.67 -12.41 11.24
C LEU A 97 -7.29 -12.81 10.71
N LYS A 98 -7.04 -14.11 10.50
CA LYS A 98 -5.77 -14.59 9.93
C LYS A 98 -5.58 -14.15 8.49
N SER A 99 -6.65 -14.17 7.66
CA SER A 99 -6.61 -13.64 6.29
C SER A 99 -6.30 -12.14 6.30
N LEU A 100 -7.03 -11.37 7.10
CA LEU A 100 -6.84 -9.92 7.21
C LEU A 100 -5.44 -9.55 7.73
N ALA A 101 -4.88 -10.32 8.66
CA ALA A 101 -3.51 -10.12 9.14
C ALA A 101 -2.47 -10.38 8.04
N HIS A 102 -2.71 -11.36 7.17
CA HIS A 102 -1.85 -11.59 6.02
C HIS A 102 -1.94 -10.44 5.01
N GLU A 103 -3.15 -9.96 4.71
CA GLU A 103 -3.37 -8.80 3.84
C GLU A 103 -2.75 -7.52 4.40
N GLU A 104 -2.80 -7.32 5.73
CA GLU A 104 -2.16 -6.18 6.40
C GLU A 104 -0.65 -6.21 6.23
N SER A 105 -0.02 -7.38 6.40
CA SER A 105 1.42 -7.56 6.17
C SER A 105 1.81 -7.25 4.72
N GLN A 106 1.01 -7.69 3.74
CA GLN A 106 1.25 -7.40 2.33
C GLN A 106 1.10 -5.90 2.02
N ALA A 107 0.03 -5.28 2.53
CA ALA A 107 -0.22 -3.85 2.34
C ALA A 107 0.85 -2.98 3.00
N ARG A 108 1.35 -3.39 4.17
CA ARG A 108 2.46 -2.73 4.86
C ARG A 108 3.76 -2.80 4.05
N SER A 109 4.11 -3.97 3.51
CA SER A 109 5.29 -4.11 2.63
C SER A 109 5.19 -3.20 1.40
N ALA A 110 4.03 -3.19 0.73
CA ALA A 110 3.80 -2.34 -0.43
C ALA A 110 3.89 -0.84 -0.09
N TYR A 111 3.38 -0.45 1.08
CA TYR A 111 3.50 0.93 1.57
C TYR A 111 4.96 1.32 1.80
N GLU A 112 5.75 0.48 2.48
CA GLU A 112 7.17 0.73 2.75
C GLU A 112 8.00 0.80 1.46
N GLU A 113 7.74 -0.09 0.50
CA GLU A 113 8.39 -0.06 -0.82
C GLU A 113 8.10 1.24 -1.56
N THR A 114 6.85 1.70 -1.51
CA THR A 114 6.43 2.96 -2.12
C THR A 114 7.09 4.16 -1.44
N GLN A 115 7.19 4.16 -0.10
CA GLN A 115 7.91 5.20 0.64
C GLN A 115 9.38 5.25 0.26
N ARG A 116 10.06 4.10 0.14
CA ARG A 116 11.46 4.04 -0.30
C ARG A 116 11.62 4.57 -1.73
N ALA A 117 10.72 4.20 -2.64
CA ALA A 117 10.72 4.70 -4.02
C ALA A 117 10.51 6.22 -4.06
N LEU A 118 9.58 6.75 -3.27
CA LEU A 118 9.31 8.17 -3.17
C LEU A 118 10.51 8.95 -2.60
N GLN A 119 11.14 8.44 -1.54
CA GLN A 119 12.35 9.04 -0.97
C GLN A 119 13.48 9.08 -2.00
N PHE A 120 13.68 7.98 -2.74
CA PHE A 120 14.67 7.93 -3.81
C PHE A 120 14.37 8.95 -4.93
N ALA A 121 13.12 9.04 -5.38
CA ALA A 121 12.71 10.01 -6.40
C ALA A 121 12.92 11.46 -5.93
N LYS A 122 12.61 11.76 -4.66
CA LYS A 122 12.87 13.07 -4.04
C LYS A 122 14.37 13.37 -3.97
N GLN A 123 15.19 12.40 -3.55
CA GLN A 123 16.65 12.56 -3.52
C GLN A 123 17.22 12.82 -4.93
N LYS A 124 16.75 12.11 -5.95
CA LYS A 124 17.13 12.35 -7.34
C LYS A 124 16.77 13.77 -7.76
N LEU A 125 15.55 14.21 -7.49
CA LEU A 125 15.11 15.57 -7.82
C LEU A 125 15.99 16.65 -7.16
N VAL A 126 16.32 16.50 -5.87
CA VAL A 126 17.21 17.43 -5.15
C VAL A 126 18.64 17.42 -5.72
N SER A 127 19.16 16.24 -6.09
CA SER A 127 20.51 16.16 -6.68
C SER A 127 20.65 16.94 -7.99
N PHE A 128 19.55 17.11 -8.75
CA PHE A 128 19.54 17.93 -9.96
C PHE A 128 19.33 19.43 -9.69
N SER A 129 18.77 19.82 -8.54
CA SER A 129 18.72 21.24 -8.15
C SER A 129 20.09 21.75 -7.68
N ASP A 130 20.87 20.91 -6.99
CA ASP A 130 22.18 21.30 -6.47
C ASP A 130 23.26 21.41 -7.56
N GLN A 131 23.16 20.59 -8.61
CA GLN A 131 24.13 20.58 -9.73
C GLN A 131 24.07 21.82 -10.63
N ARG A 132 22.99 22.61 -10.60
CA ARG A 132 22.87 23.81 -11.44
C ARG A 132 23.43 25.09 -10.82
N GLY A 133 23.85 25.07 -9.56
CA GLY A 133 24.41 26.27 -8.92
C GLY A 133 23.45 27.48 -8.95
N ASP A 134 22.14 27.24 -9.09
CA ASP A 134 21.17 28.33 -9.15
C ASP A 134 20.87 28.81 -7.74
N SER A 135 21.57 29.87 -7.33
CA SER A 135 21.14 30.78 -6.27
C SER A 135 19.73 31.35 -6.48
N ALA A 136 19.08 31.09 -7.62
CA ALA A 136 17.67 31.37 -7.90
C ALA A 136 16.70 30.26 -7.42
N GLY A 137 17.16 29.02 -7.22
CA GLY A 137 16.32 27.89 -6.77
C GLY A 137 15.95 27.91 -5.29
N LYS A 138 16.62 28.75 -4.47
CA LYS A 138 16.35 28.90 -3.04
C LYS A 138 15.02 29.61 -2.73
N VAL A 139 14.39 30.26 -3.71
CA VAL A 139 13.13 30.98 -3.49
C VAL A 139 11.93 30.05 -3.66
N ALA A 140 11.96 29.09 -4.58
CA ALA A 140 10.80 28.24 -4.87
C ALA A 140 10.57 27.11 -3.84
N PHE A 141 11.60 26.68 -3.10
CA PHE A 141 11.44 25.62 -2.09
C PHE A 141 10.99 26.14 -0.71
N LYS A 142 10.90 27.47 -0.53
CA LYS A 142 10.45 28.07 0.73
C LYS A 142 8.93 28.24 0.84
N GLU A 143 8.17 27.93 -0.21
CA GLU A 143 6.70 28.10 -0.23
C GLU A 143 5.93 26.76 -0.23
N ILE A 144 6.60 25.62 -0.04
CA ILE A 144 5.94 24.29 0.05
C ILE A 144 6.19 23.61 1.41
N LEU A 145 6.34 24.40 2.47
CA LEU A 145 6.23 23.97 3.88
C LEU A 145 5.13 24.80 4.55
#